data_AF-A0A2A2LSQ9-F1
#
_entry.id   AF-A0A2A2LSQ9-F1
#
_cell.length_a   1.000
_cell.length_b   1.000
_cell.length_c   1.000
_cell.angle_alpha   90.00
_cell.angle_beta   90.00
_cell.angle_gamma   90.00
#
_symmetry.space_group_name_H-M   'P 1'
#
loop_
_entity.id
_entity.type
_entity.pdbx_description
1 polymer ?
#
loop_
_entity_poly.entity_id
_entity_poly.type
_entity_poly.pdbx_seq_one_letter_code
_entity_poly.pdbx_strand_id
1 'polypeptide(L)'
;MVVYKLYYFQARGFAEMARQLFALSETPYEDVRFEFNDWPNHKSSYAGKTPLEEALVDSWGDLFKDYMFEASSYFYAMRDQKPNVEELRTTVFIPAAERLLTNLRDHLKTSKSGFIVDSGLTWVDLGFADHFIKIKEIWPEAESKFPEIQEYQKRVQSIPKIKEWIEKRPQTQF
;
A
#
# COMPACT_ATOMS: atom_id res chain seq x y z
N MET A 1 12.36 -19.09 -16.12
CA MET A 1 11.44 -18.46 -17.08
C MET A 1 10.31 -17.85 -16.25
N VAL A 2 10.00 -16.56 -16.43
CA VAL A 2 8.94 -15.90 -15.65
C VAL A 2 7.60 -16.40 -16.17
N VAL A 3 6.70 -16.82 -15.27
CA VAL A 3 5.34 -17.27 -15.62
C VAL A 3 4.39 -16.13 -15.30
N TYR A 4 3.75 -15.57 -16.33
CA TYR A 4 2.73 -14.53 -16.18
C TYR A 4 1.33 -15.17 -16.14
N LYS A 5 0.50 -14.74 -15.19
CA LYS A 5 -0.93 -15.07 -15.14
C LYS A 5 -1.73 -13.77 -15.11
N LEU A 6 -2.68 -13.61 -16.01
CA LEU A 6 -3.60 -12.48 -16.07
C LEU A 6 -4.97 -12.94 -15.60
N TYR A 7 -5.42 -12.43 -14.45
CA TYR A 7 -6.72 -12.72 -13.87
C TYR A 7 -7.70 -11.60 -14.22
N TYR A 8 -8.80 -11.91 -14.91
CA TYR A 8 -9.85 -10.94 -15.18
C TYR A 8 -11.21 -11.60 -15.40
N PHE A 9 -12.25 -10.78 -15.46
CA PHE A 9 -13.57 -11.26 -15.86
C PHE A 9 -13.57 -11.83 -17.28
N GLN A 10 -14.62 -12.59 -17.61
CA GLN A 10 -15.00 -13.01 -18.98
C GLN A 10 -15.38 -11.83 -19.89
N ALA A 11 -14.51 -10.81 -19.94
CA ALA A 11 -14.68 -9.55 -20.63
C ALA A 11 -13.31 -8.98 -21.05
N ARG A 12 -13.35 -8.02 -21.99
CA ARG A 12 -12.17 -7.22 -22.38
C ARG A 12 -11.72 -6.33 -21.22
N GLY A 13 -12.50 -5.29 -20.93
CA GLY A 13 -12.30 -4.34 -19.83
C GLY A 13 -10.87 -3.82 -19.71
N PHE A 14 -10.41 -3.58 -18.48
CA PHE A 14 -9.07 -3.09 -18.19
C PHE A 14 -7.96 -4.11 -18.52
N ALA A 15 -8.26 -5.41 -18.52
CA ALA A 15 -7.28 -6.44 -18.84
C ALA A 15 -6.92 -6.50 -20.33
N GLU A 16 -7.75 -5.95 -21.21
CA GLU A 16 -7.51 -6.03 -22.66
C GLU A 16 -6.20 -5.36 -23.09
N MET A 17 -5.82 -4.26 -22.43
CA MET A 17 -4.54 -3.60 -22.69
C MET A 17 -3.37 -4.55 -22.40
N ALA A 18 -3.41 -5.30 -21.30
CA ALA A 18 -2.39 -6.27 -20.96
C ALA A 18 -2.36 -7.44 -21.97
N ARG A 19 -3.52 -7.95 -22.39
CA ARG A 19 -3.62 -9.01 -23.42
C ARG A 19 -2.99 -8.59 -24.75
N GLN A 20 -3.26 -7.36 -25.19
CA GLN A 20 -2.67 -6.81 -26.41
C GLN A 20 -1.15 -6.68 -26.29
N LEU A 21 -0.63 -6.24 -25.13
CA LEU A 21 0.80 -6.17 -24.88
C LEU A 21 1.47 -7.55 -24.93
N PHE A 22 0.87 -8.57 -24.31
CA PHE A 22 1.39 -9.95 -24.40
C PHE A 22 1.39 -10.49 -25.83
N ALA A 23 0.35 -10.19 -26.61
CA ALA A 23 0.28 -10.57 -28.01
C ALA A 23 1.37 -9.87 -28.86
N LEU A 24 1.59 -8.58 -28.65
CA LEU A 24 2.61 -7.80 -29.35
C LEU A 24 4.04 -8.23 -29.00
N SER A 25 4.29 -8.61 -27.74
CA SER A 25 5.61 -9.01 -27.27
C SER A 25 5.89 -10.51 -27.42
N GLU A 26 4.94 -11.28 -27.96
CA GLU A 26 4.97 -12.75 -28.03
C GLU A 26 5.30 -13.42 -26.69
N THR A 27 4.99 -12.73 -25.58
CA THR A 27 5.33 -13.21 -24.24
C THR A 27 4.24 -14.17 -23.77
N PRO A 28 4.58 -15.43 -23.44
CA PRO A 28 3.58 -16.40 -23.02
C PRO A 28 2.98 -16.01 -21.66
N TYR A 29 1.66 -16.14 -21.54
CA TYR A 29 0.93 -15.88 -20.31
C TYR A 29 -0.30 -16.80 -20.22
N GLU A 30 -0.79 -17.03 -19.00
CA GLU A 30 -2.06 -17.70 -18.73
C GLU A 30 -3.17 -16.65 -18.58
N ASP A 31 -4.15 -16.62 -19.49
CA ASP A 31 -5.34 -15.76 -19.40
C ASP A 31 -6.42 -16.45 -18.56
N VAL A 32 -6.39 -16.22 -17.25
CA VAL A 32 -7.34 -16.80 -16.30
C VAL A 32 -8.60 -15.93 -16.26
N ARG A 33 -9.71 -16.49 -16.75
CA ARG A 33 -11.01 -15.81 -16.81
C ARG A 33 -12.01 -16.42 -15.84
N PHE A 34 -12.82 -15.58 -15.21
CA PHE A 34 -13.86 -16.02 -14.26
C PHE A 34 -15.14 -15.17 -14.37
N GLU A 35 -16.24 -15.70 -13.86
CA GLU A 35 -17.52 -15.00 -13.82
C GLU A 35 -17.54 -13.95 -12.71
N PHE A 36 -18.38 -12.91 -12.83
CA PHE A 36 -18.50 -11.88 -11.80
C PHE A 36 -18.85 -12.46 -10.41
N ASN A 37 -19.67 -13.50 -10.39
CA ASN A 37 -20.08 -14.19 -9.16
C ASN A 37 -18.94 -14.99 -8.51
N ASP A 38 -17.91 -15.36 -9.28
CA ASP A 38 -16.75 -16.08 -8.77
C ASP A 38 -15.67 -15.13 -8.23
N TRP A 39 -15.81 -13.82 -8.41
CA TRP A 39 -14.85 -12.83 -7.92
C TRP A 39 -14.45 -13.01 -6.46
N PRO A 40 -15.36 -13.29 -5.51
CA PRO A 40 -14.98 -13.50 -4.11
C PRO A 40 -13.96 -14.64 -3.91
N ASN A 41 -13.97 -15.67 -4.77
CA ASN A 41 -13.00 -16.78 -4.71
C ASN A 41 -11.62 -16.41 -5.26
N HIS A 42 -11.57 -15.38 -6.11
CA HIS A 42 -10.34 -14.87 -6.73
C HIS A 42 -9.82 -13.60 -6.04
N LYS A 43 -10.65 -12.95 -5.22
CA LYS A 43 -10.26 -11.81 -4.40
C LYS A 43 -9.32 -12.29 -3.31
N SER A 44 -8.22 -11.56 -3.13
CA SER A 44 -7.23 -11.82 -2.08
C SER A 44 -7.89 -11.95 -0.70
N SER A 45 -7.44 -12.93 0.09
CA SER A 45 -7.81 -13.08 1.51
C SER A 45 -7.36 -11.91 2.40
N TYR A 46 -6.65 -10.93 1.84
CA TYR A 46 -6.12 -9.76 2.52
C TYR A 46 -6.93 -8.48 2.23
N ALA A 47 -8.21 -8.60 1.87
CA ALA A 47 -9.11 -7.46 1.66
C ALA A 47 -10.06 -7.19 2.83
N GLY A 48 -10.01 -7.98 3.92
CA GLY A 48 -11.08 -8.03 4.93
C GLY A 48 -11.95 -9.28 4.73
N LYS A 49 -12.66 -9.72 5.78
CA LYS A 49 -13.47 -10.96 5.76
C LYS A 49 -14.97 -10.71 5.67
N THR A 50 -15.40 -9.46 5.73
CA THR A 50 -16.80 -9.06 5.60
C THR A 50 -16.92 -7.89 4.64
N PRO A 51 -18.08 -7.67 4.00
CA PRO A 51 -18.28 -6.52 3.12
C PRO A 51 -17.98 -5.17 3.80
N LEU A 52 -18.24 -5.05 5.10
CA LEU A 52 -17.95 -3.85 5.86
C LEU A 52 -16.44 -3.67 6.09
N GLU A 53 -15.73 -4.74 6.41
CA GLU A 53 -14.27 -4.68 6.55
C GLU A 53 -13.60 -4.40 5.20
N GLU A 54 -14.12 -4.95 4.11
CA GLU A 54 -13.64 -4.65 2.75
C GLU A 54 -13.81 -3.16 2.42
N ALA A 55 -14.99 -2.60 2.68
CA ALA A 55 -15.22 -1.17 2.48
C ALA A 55 -14.32 -0.31 3.38
N LEU A 56 -14.07 -0.73 4.62
CA LEU A 56 -13.16 -0.04 5.52
C LEU A 56 -11.72 -0.08 4.99
N VAL A 57 -11.23 -1.24 4.56
CA VAL A 57 -9.93 -1.39 3.91
C VAL A 57 -9.79 -0.47 2.70
N ASP A 58 -10.80 -0.46 1.83
CA ASP A 58 -10.81 0.39 0.63
C ASP A 58 -10.75 1.88 1.01
N SER A 59 -11.50 2.31 2.03
CA SER A 59 -11.46 3.69 2.52
C SER A 59 -10.10 4.11 3.10
N TRP A 60 -9.37 3.19 3.75
CA TRP A 60 -8.00 3.44 4.20
C TRP A 60 -7.03 3.53 3.01
N GLY A 61 -7.28 2.74 1.97
CA GLY A 61 -6.60 2.83 0.69
C GLY A 61 -6.78 4.20 0.02
N ASP A 62 -8.01 4.70 -0.01
CA ASP A 62 -8.34 6.03 -0.54
C ASP A 62 -7.73 7.14 0.30
N LEU A 63 -7.77 7.06 1.64
CA LEU A 63 -7.09 8.02 2.52
C LEU A 63 -5.58 8.07 2.25
N PHE A 64 -4.96 6.91 2.02
CA PHE A 64 -3.54 6.85 1.65
C PHE A 64 -3.28 7.53 0.31
N LYS A 65 -4.16 7.34 -0.68
CA LYS A 65 -4.07 8.00 -1.99
C LYS A 65 -4.23 9.52 -1.88
N ASP A 66 -5.18 10.00 -1.08
CA ASP A 66 -5.38 11.43 -0.84
C ASP A 66 -4.16 12.08 -0.19
N TYR A 67 -3.56 11.40 0.79
CA TYR A 67 -2.29 11.81 1.38
C TYR A 67 -1.17 11.88 0.33
N MET A 68 -1.03 10.86 -0.53
CA MET A 68 -0.02 10.85 -1.59
C MET A 68 -0.22 11.99 -2.59
N PHE A 69 -1.48 12.33 -2.89
CA PHE A 69 -1.82 13.45 -3.74
C PHE A 69 -1.46 14.80 -3.11
N GLU A 70 -1.80 15.00 -1.83
CA GLU A 70 -1.43 16.21 -1.08
C GLU A 70 0.10 16.38 -1.01
N ALA A 71 0.83 15.31 -0.70
CA ALA A 71 2.28 15.31 -0.61
C ALA A 71 2.99 15.30 -1.98
N SER A 72 2.25 15.24 -3.10
CA SER A 72 2.81 15.06 -4.45
C SER A 72 3.81 16.15 -4.83
N SER A 73 3.54 17.41 -4.45
CA SER A 73 4.42 18.55 -4.74
C SER A 73 5.82 18.36 -4.12
N TYR A 74 5.89 17.86 -2.88
CA TYR A 74 7.14 17.50 -2.23
C TYR A 74 7.84 16.35 -2.96
N PHE A 75 7.12 15.28 -3.31
CA PHE A 75 7.72 14.13 -4.01
C PHE A 75 8.29 14.51 -5.38
N TYR A 76 7.58 15.35 -6.15
CA TYR A 76 8.09 15.87 -7.41
C TYR A 76 9.31 16.78 -7.21
N ALA A 77 9.28 17.66 -6.20
CA ALA A 77 10.42 18.52 -5.88
C ALA A 77 11.66 17.72 -5.46
N MET A 78 11.49 16.66 -4.68
CA MET A 78 12.57 15.74 -4.28
C MET A 78 13.14 15.00 -5.48
N ARG A 79 12.29 14.40 -6.32
CA ARG A 79 12.71 13.67 -7.54
C ARG A 79 13.48 14.58 -8.50
N ASP A 80 12.98 15.78 -8.72
CA ASP A 80 13.53 16.73 -9.70
C ASP A 80 14.59 17.67 -9.09
N GLN A 81 14.97 17.44 -7.82
CA GLN A 81 15.96 18.22 -7.07
C GLN A 81 15.70 19.74 -7.11
N LYS A 82 14.43 20.11 -6.93
CA LYS A 82 14.00 21.53 -6.94
C LYS A 82 14.53 22.26 -5.70
N PRO A 83 14.86 23.56 -5.83
CA PRO A 83 15.44 24.34 -4.72
C PRO A 83 14.51 24.52 -3.52
N ASN A 84 13.19 24.38 -3.71
CA ASN A 84 12.18 24.51 -2.65
C ASN A 84 11.82 23.17 -1.97
N VAL A 85 12.60 22.10 -2.18
CA VAL A 85 12.30 20.77 -1.60
C VAL A 85 12.19 20.80 -0.07
N GLU A 86 13.05 21.56 0.62
CA GLU A 86 13.05 21.64 2.08
C GLU A 86 11.85 22.46 2.63
N GLU A 87 11.46 23.51 1.92
CA GLU A 87 10.23 24.25 2.21
C GLU A 87 9.02 23.34 2.09
N LEU A 88 8.91 22.58 0.99
CA LEU A 88 7.80 21.64 0.77
C LEU A 88 7.81 20.47 1.76
N ARG A 89 9.00 20.05 2.23
CA ARG A 89 9.12 19.02 3.27
C ARG A 89 8.39 19.45 4.54
N THR A 90 8.61 20.69 4.97
CA THR A 90 8.09 21.23 6.23
C THR A 90 6.67 21.77 6.12
N THR A 91 6.29 22.33 4.98
CA THR A 91 4.97 22.98 4.78
C THR A 91 3.91 22.06 4.18
N VAL A 92 4.32 20.99 3.46
CA VAL A 92 3.38 20.07 2.79
C VAL A 92 3.53 18.65 3.33
N PHE A 93 4.71 18.05 3.22
CA PHE A 93 4.88 16.62 3.54
C PHE A 93 4.65 16.32 5.02
N ILE A 94 5.31 17.04 5.94
CA ILE A 94 5.20 16.79 7.38
C ILE A 94 3.75 16.95 7.86
N PRO A 95 3.02 18.05 7.55
CA PRO A 95 1.62 18.18 7.96
C PRO A 95 0.69 17.08 7.40
N ALA A 96 0.90 16.68 6.14
CA ALA A 96 0.13 15.60 5.52
C ALA A 96 0.41 14.25 6.22
N ALA A 97 1.70 13.95 6.47
CA ALA A 97 2.13 12.72 7.13
C ALA A 97 1.66 12.67 8.59
N GLU A 98 1.77 13.79 9.31
CA GLU A 98 1.29 13.90 10.69
C GLU A 98 -0.21 13.60 10.79
N ARG A 99 -1.01 14.14 9.87
CA ARG A 99 -2.45 13.88 9.83
C ARG A 99 -2.75 12.42 9.51
N LEU A 100 -2.07 11.83 8.53
CA LEU A 100 -2.21 10.41 8.19
C LEU A 100 -1.88 9.51 9.40
N LEU A 101 -0.75 9.75 10.05
CA LEU A 101 -0.30 8.96 11.21
C LEU A 101 -1.18 9.16 12.44
N THR A 102 -1.71 10.37 12.65
CA THR A 102 -2.68 10.65 13.71
C THR A 102 -3.96 9.85 13.51
N ASN A 103 -4.52 9.87 12.29
CA ASN A 103 -5.70 9.10 11.95
C ASN A 103 -5.47 7.60 12.16
N LEU A 104 -4.35 7.07 11.66
CA LEU A 104 -4.00 5.66 11.81
C LEU A 104 -3.84 5.28 13.29
N ARG A 105 -3.14 6.09 14.09
CA ARG A 105 -2.94 5.85 15.53
C ARG A 105 -4.28 5.78 16.24
N ASP A 106 -5.15 6.75 15.99
CA ASP A 106 -6.44 6.83 16.68
C ASP A 106 -7.38 5.70 16.27
N HIS A 107 -7.32 5.27 15.00
CA HIS A 107 -7.99 4.06 14.55
C HIS A 107 -7.47 2.80 15.25
N LEU A 108 -6.14 2.62 15.31
CA LEU A 108 -5.52 1.45 15.92
C LEU A 108 -5.82 1.32 17.42
N LYS A 109 -6.10 2.42 18.14
CA LYS A 109 -6.60 2.37 19.52
C LYS A 109 -7.94 1.67 19.67
N THR A 110 -8.74 1.65 18.60
CA THR A 110 -10.06 0.98 18.56
C THR A 110 -9.99 -0.45 18.02
N SER A 111 -8.88 -0.81 17.38
CA SER A 111 -8.66 -2.12 16.78
C SER A 111 -8.45 -3.19 17.85
N LYS A 112 -9.12 -4.34 17.72
CA LYS A 112 -8.91 -5.49 18.61
C LYS A 112 -7.78 -6.39 18.12
N SER A 113 -7.52 -6.37 16.81
CA SER A 113 -6.48 -7.20 16.17
C SER A 113 -5.11 -6.53 16.17
N GLY A 114 -5.06 -5.20 16.35
CA GLY A 114 -3.87 -4.40 16.11
C GLY A 114 -3.54 -4.21 14.62
N PHE A 115 -4.47 -4.54 13.72
CA PHE A 115 -4.45 -4.23 12.29
C PHE A 115 -5.57 -3.25 11.94
N ILE A 116 -5.61 -2.77 10.70
CA ILE A 116 -6.65 -1.84 10.23
C ILE A 116 -8.06 -2.45 10.33
N VAL A 117 -8.21 -3.77 10.23
CA VAL A 117 -9.49 -4.46 10.50
C VAL A 117 -9.32 -5.61 11.49
N ASP A 118 -10.41 -5.94 12.18
CA ASP A 118 -10.38 -6.96 13.25
C ASP A 118 -10.10 -8.38 12.71
N SER A 119 -10.41 -8.64 11.43
CA SER A 119 -10.12 -9.94 10.80
C SER A 119 -8.64 -10.24 10.55
N GLY A 120 -7.74 -9.25 10.73
CA GLY A 120 -6.29 -9.41 10.68
C GLY A 120 -5.62 -8.61 9.57
N LEU A 121 -4.47 -9.10 9.10
CA LEU A 121 -3.64 -8.46 8.07
C LEU A 121 -4.45 -8.24 6.77
N THR A 122 -4.30 -7.05 6.20
CA THR A 122 -4.83 -6.70 4.88
C THR A 122 -3.77 -6.05 3.98
N TRP A 123 -4.09 -5.84 2.71
CA TRP A 123 -3.17 -5.21 1.75
C TRP A 123 -2.82 -3.78 2.15
N VAL A 124 -3.76 -3.06 2.77
CA VAL A 124 -3.53 -1.68 3.21
C VAL A 124 -2.55 -1.65 4.39
N ASP A 125 -2.55 -2.65 5.26
CA ASP A 125 -1.57 -2.73 6.35
C ASP A 125 -0.13 -2.85 5.83
N LEU A 126 0.07 -3.62 4.76
CA LEU A 126 1.36 -3.74 4.09
C LEU A 126 1.82 -2.39 3.52
N GLY A 127 0.92 -1.67 2.87
CA GLY A 127 1.19 -0.35 2.30
C GLY A 127 1.58 0.69 3.36
N PHE A 128 0.83 0.80 4.44
CA PHE A 128 1.14 1.73 5.53
C PHE A 128 2.44 1.37 6.26
N ALA A 129 2.67 0.08 6.56
CA ALA A 129 3.88 -0.35 7.25
C ALA A 129 5.16 -0.12 6.43
N ASP A 130 5.12 -0.32 5.11
CA ASP A 130 6.25 -0.02 4.22
C ASP A 130 6.44 1.49 4.06
N HIS A 131 5.36 2.25 3.83
CA HIS A 131 5.43 3.71 3.68
C HIS A 131 5.93 4.42 4.94
N PHE A 132 5.66 3.89 6.13
CA PHE A 132 6.20 4.46 7.36
C PHE A 132 7.73 4.40 7.45
N ILE A 133 8.39 3.48 6.73
CA ILE A 133 9.85 3.54 6.54
C ILE A 133 10.23 4.86 5.86
N LYS A 134 9.54 5.18 4.76
CA LYS A 134 9.80 6.39 3.98
C LYS A 134 9.50 7.67 4.77
N ILE A 135 8.44 7.66 5.57
CA ILE A 135 8.14 8.79 6.46
C ILE A 135 9.30 9.04 7.43
N LYS A 136 9.87 8.00 8.05
CA LYS A 136 11.01 8.17 8.98
C LYS A 136 12.28 8.65 8.31
N GLU A 137 12.51 8.32 7.04
CA GLU A 137 13.63 8.87 6.27
C GLU A 137 13.48 10.38 6.04
N ILE A 138 12.26 10.86 5.77
CA ILE A 138 11.97 12.26 5.42
C ILE A 138 11.72 13.12 6.67
N TRP A 139 11.11 12.52 7.69
CA TRP A 139 10.72 13.12 8.96
C TRP A 139 11.11 12.18 10.11
N PRO A 140 12.40 12.16 10.52
CA PRO A 140 12.89 11.27 11.56
C PRO A 140 12.15 11.38 12.89
N GLU A 141 11.64 12.57 13.23
CA GLU A 141 10.88 12.81 14.47
C GLU A 141 9.55 12.06 14.51
N ALA A 142 9.05 11.55 13.37
CA ALA A 142 7.88 10.67 13.33
C ALA A 142 8.09 9.39 14.17
N GLU A 143 9.33 8.90 14.26
CA GLU A 143 9.72 7.73 15.06
C GLU A 143 9.34 7.90 16.53
N SER A 144 9.75 9.01 17.15
CA SER A 144 9.48 9.30 18.56
C SER A 144 8.08 9.84 18.80
N LYS A 145 7.48 10.51 17.80
CA LYS A 145 6.14 11.11 17.91
C LYS A 145 5.01 10.09 17.79
N PHE A 146 5.24 8.97 17.11
CA PHE A 146 4.23 7.93 16.86
C PHE A 146 4.73 6.52 17.25
N PRO A 147 5.04 6.28 18.54
CA PRO A 147 5.54 4.98 19.01
C PRO A 147 4.58 3.82 18.69
N GLU A 148 3.26 4.05 18.75
CA GLU A 148 2.25 3.04 18.45
C GLU A 148 2.28 2.61 16.98
N ILE A 149 2.60 3.53 16.07
CA ILE A 149 2.76 3.21 14.65
C ILE A 149 4.03 2.39 14.41
N GLN A 150 5.08 2.60 15.21
CA GLN A 150 6.25 1.75 15.15
C GLN A 150 5.95 0.31 15.58
N GLU A 151 5.18 0.14 16.64
CA GLU A 151 4.75 -1.19 17.09
C GLU A 151 3.88 -1.87 16.03
N TYR A 152 2.97 -1.12 15.42
CA TYR A 152 2.18 -1.57 14.28
C TYR A 152 3.04 -1.99 13.08
N GLN A 153 4.02 -1.18 12.68
CA GLN A 153 4.98 -1.52 11.62
C GLN A 153 5.73 -2.81 11.96
N LYS A 154 6.27 -2.92 13.18
CA LYS A 154 6.99 -4.13 13.64
C LYS A 154 6.09 -5.36 13.59
N ARG A 155 4.82 -5.24 13.99
CA ARG A 155 3.83 -6.34 13.91
C ARG A 155 3.69 -6.84 12.48
N VAL A 156 3.45 -5.94 11.52
CA VAL A 156 3.33 -6.30 10.09
C VAL A 156 4.62 -6.94 9.56
N GLN A 157 5.77 -6.33 9.83
CA GLN A 157 7.06 -6.81 9.32
C GLN A 157 7.55 -8.09 10.00
N SER A 158 7.03 -8.44 11.18
CA SER A 158 7.36 -9.69 11.88
C SER A 158 6.70 -10.94 11.29
N ILE A 159 5.73 -10.77 10.39
CA ILE A 159 5.03 -11.90 9.74
C ILE A 159 6.06 -12.70 8.95
N PRO A 160 6.21 -14.03 9.17
CA PRO A 160 7.38 -14.78 8.67
C PRO A 160 7.68 -14.62 7.18
N LYS A 161 6.64 -14.68 6.32
CA LYS A 161 6.80 -14.50 4.87
C LYS A 161 7.16 -13.07 4.47
N ILE A 162 6.68 -12.06 5.21
CA ILE A 162 7.02 -10.66 4.97
C ILE A 162 8.45 -10.38 5.42
N LYS A 163 8.83 -10.88 6.61
CA LYS A 163 10.20 -10.79 7.11
C LYS A 163 11.21 -11.41 6.14
N GLU A 164 10.93 -12.63 5.67
CA GLU A 164 11.77 -13.33 4.69
C GLU A 164 11.90 -12.52 3.38
N TRP A 165 10.82 -11.90 2.91
CA TRP A 165 10.86 -11.03 1.73
C TRP A 165 11.74 -9.79 1.96
N ILE A 166 11.57 -9.09 3.09
CA ILE A 166 12.34 -7.89 3.42
C ILE A 166 13.85 -8.20 3.51
N GLU A 167 14.22 -9.37 4.03
CA GLU A 167 15.62 -9.83 4.10
C GLU A 167 16.22 -10.11 2.72
N LYS A 168 15.40 -10.52 1.74
CA LYS A 168 15.85 -10.93 0.40
C LYS A 168 15.67 -9.86 -0.68
N ARG A 169 14.83 -8.85 -0.46
CA ARG A 169 14.50 -7.85 -1.49
C ARG A 169 15.74 -7.02 -1.88
N PRO A 170 15.89 -6.64 -3.16
CA PRO A 170 16.95 -5.73 -3.57
C PRO A 170 16.91 -4.42 -2.77
N GLN A 171 18.08 -3.89 -2.42
CA GLN A 171 18.18 -2.59 -1.78
C GLN A 171 18.12 -1.50 -2.86
N THR A 172 17.10 -0.65 -2.78
CA THR A 172 16.84 0.44 -3.73
C THR A 172 16.72 1.76 -2.97
N GLN A 173 16.90 2.89 -3.68
CA GLN A 173 16.77 4.23 -3.11
C GLN A 173 15.30 4.63 -2.83
N PHE A 174 14.38 3.96 -3.52
CA PHE A 174 12.93 4.08 -3.43
C PHE A 174 12.28 2.72 -3.66
#